data_AF-N4X0E9-F1
#
_entry.id   AF-N4X0E9-F1
#
_cell.length_a   1.000
_cell.length_b   1.000
_cell.length_c   1.000
_cell.angle_alpha   90.00
_cell.angle_beta   90.00
_cell.angle_gamma   90.00
#
_symmetry.space_group_name_H-M   'P 1'
#
loop_
_entity.id
_entity.type
_entity.pdbx_description
1 polymer ?
#
loop_
_entity_poly.entity_id
_entity_poly.type
_entity_poly.pdbx_seq_one_letter_code
_entity_poly.pdbx_strand_id
1 'polypeptide(L)'
;MRFVYVLAALAAAASASFTNKCQSCHLIINKAEAGVMGCDCFNDSNQLVGSTLRLSTCFANSNGKLIPQANGNFVKSCSVESLFPSSQRSLFLSVKCNDNSGNIQSGSFDINAGSTITSVNGVMKCFGQGGPN
;
A
#
# COMPACT_ATOMS: atom_id res chain seq x y z
N MET A 1 1.86 -48.44 20.42
CA MET A 1 2.56 -47.15 20.50
C MET A 1 1.76 -46.15 19.67
N ARG A 2 1.04 -45.22 20.31
CA ARG A 2 0.16 -44.25 19.63
C ARG A 2 0.95 -42.98 19.36
N PHE A 3 1.21 -42.69 18.08
CA PHE A 3 1.79 -41.43 17.64
C PHE A 3 0.68 -40.37 17.62
N VAL A 4 0.76 -39.40 18.54
CA VAL A 4 -0.08 -38.20 18.52
C VAL A 4 0.60 -37.20 17.60
N TYR A 5 0.04 -37.01 16.40
CA TYR A 5 0.47 -35.95 15.49
C TYR A 5 -0.15 -34.64 15.95
N VAL A 6 0.67 -33.76 16.54
CA VAL A 6 0.27 -32.37 16.82
C VAL A 6 0.33 -31.60 15.51
N LEU A 7 -0.83 -31.42 14.87
CA LEU A 7 -0.99 -30.48 13.77
C LEU A 7 -0.85 -29.06 14.34
N ALA A 8 0.34 -28.48 14.18
CA ALA A 8 0.53 -27.05 14.38
C ALA A 8 -0.24 -26.31 13.29
N ALA A 9 -1.41 -25.76 13.64
CA ALA A 9 -2.12 -24.83 12.77
C ALA A 9 -1.25 -23.57 12.62
N LEU A 10 -0.59 -23.43 11.48
CA LEU A 10 0.06 -22.19 11.10
C LEU A 10 -1.06 -21.17 10.84
N ALA A 11 -1.42 -20.39 11.87
CA ALA A 11 -2.29 -19.25 11.69
C ALA A 11 -1.57 -18.30 10.74
N ALA A 12 -1.97 -18.31 9.46
CA ALA A 12 -1.63 -17.25 8.54
C ALA A 12 -2.18 -15.98 9.18
N ALA A 13 -1.30 -15.17 9.75
CA ALA A 13 -1.67 -13.83 10.16
C ALA A 13 -2.17 -13.16 8.88
N ALA A 14 -3.48 -13.08 8.72
CA ALA A 14 -4.09 -12.28 7.69
C ALA A 14 -3.50 -10.90 7.91
N SER A 15 -2.59 -10.50 7.03
CA SER A 15 -2.02 -9.17 7.01
C SER A 15 -3.20 -8.21 7.16
N ALA A 16 -3.18 -7.40 8.23
CA ALA A 16 -4.23 -6.43 8.52
C ALA A 16 -4.16 -5.33 7.45
N SER A 17 -4.59 -5.69 6.25
CA SER A 17 -4.43 -4.92 5.05
C SER A 17 -5.51 -3.85 5.06
N PHE A 18 -5.13 -2.61 4.75
CA PHE A 18 -6.04 -1.47 4.80
C PHE A 18 -7.28 -1.65 3.91
N THR A 19 -7.19 -2.43 2.84
CA THR A 19 -8.33 -2.73 1.95
C THR A 19 -9.46 -3.51 2.63
N ASN A 20 -9.24 -4.09 3.82
CA ASN A 20 -10.34 -4.67 4.63
C ASN A 20 -11.18 -3.61 5.33
N LYS A 21 -10.63 -2.40 5.53
CA LYS A 21 -11.28 -1.28 6.22
C LYS A 21 -11.47 -0.07 5.33
N CYS A 22 -10.99 -0.11 4.08
CA CYS A 22 -11.02 1.00 3.16
C CYS A 22 -11.51 0.56 1.79
N GLN A 23 -12.24 1.45 1.12
CA GLN A 23 -12.81 1.27 -0.20
C GLN A 23 -12.68 2.57 -1.02
N SER A 24 -13.13 2.53 -2.28
CA SER A 24 -13.14 3.71 -3.18
C SER A 24 -11.77 4.38 -3.36
N CYS A 25 -10.69 3.58 -3.31
CA CYS A 25 -9.33 4.09 -3.41
C CYS A 25 -8.99 4.61 -4.80
N HIS A 26 -8.39 5.79 -4.88
CA HIS A 26 -8.02 6.45 -6.12
C HIS A 26 -6.77 7.32 -5.95
N LEU A 27 -6.05 7.58 -7.04
CA LEU A 27 -5.02 8.61 -7.05
C LEU A 27 -5.69 9.98 -7.07
N ILE A 28 -5.24 10.89 -6.21
CA ILE A 28 -5.71 12.27 -6.22
C ILE A 28 -5.06 12.95 -7.43
N ILE A 29 -5.85 13.23 -8.47
CA ILE A 29 -5.39 13.65 -9.81
C ILE A 29 -4.37 14.80 -9.73
N ASN A 30 -4.65 15.86 -8.98
CA ASN A 30 -3.77 17.03 -8.83
C ASN A 30 -2.51 16.78 -7.99
N LYS A 31 -2.32 15.56 -7.48
CA LYS A 31 -1.21 15.13 -6.63
C LYS A 31 -0.72 13.72 -7.00
N ALA A 32 -1.08 13.22 -8.18
CA ALA A 32 -0.78 11.86 -8.62
C ALA A 32 0.73 11.66 -8.81
N GLU A 33 1.44 12.64 -9.37
CA GLU A 33 2.90 12.66 -9.49
C GLU A 33 3.61 12.60 -8.14
N ALA A 34 2.95 13.13 -7.11
CA ALA A 34 3.40 13.09 -5.72
C ALA A 34 3.04 11.76 -5.01
N GLY A 35 2.42 10.82 -5.74
CA GLY A 35 1.99 9.52 -5.23
C GLY A 35 0.91 9.61 -4.17
N VAL A 36 0.02 10.61 -4.22
CA VAL A 36 -1.02 10.78 -3.21
C VAL A 36 -2.27 9.99 -3.59
N MET A 37 -2.71 9.13 -2.67
CA MET A 37 -3.89 8.29 -2.78
C MET A 37 -4.94 8.75 -1.77
N GLY A 38 -6.21 8.78 -2.19
CA GLY A 38 -7.37 8.91 -1.32
C GLY A 38 -8.14 7.60 -1.25
N CYS A 39 -8.71 7.27 -0.09
CA CYS A 39 -9.63 6.16 0.12
C CYS A 39 -10.70 6.54 1.14
N ASP A 40 -11.86 5.89 1.10
CA ASP A 40 -12.86 5.98 2.17
C ASP A 40 -12.65 4.83 3.15
N CYS A 41 -12.38 5.12 4.42
CA CYS A 41 -12.06 4.13 5.43
C CYS A 41 -13.08 4.13 6.58
N PHE A 42 -13.40 2.95 7.10
CA PHE A 42 -14.25 2.81 8.28
C PHE A 42 -13.52 3.31 9.54
N ASN A 43 -14.13 4.26 10.24
CA ASN A 43 -13.73 4.68 11.58
C ASN A 43 -14.25 3.71 12.66
N ASP A 44 -13.92 3.97 13.93
CA ASP A 44 -14.31 3.10 15.06
C ASP A 44 -15.83 3.11 15.32
N SER A 45 -16.54 4.12 14.80
CA SER A 45 -18.01 4.20 14.78
C SER A 45 -18.64 3.53 13.56
N ASN A 46 -17.86 2.79 12.76
CA ASN A 46 -18.28 2.11 11.54
C ASN A 46 -18.83 3.06 10.46
N GLN A 47 -18.37 4.32 10.46
CA GLN A 47 -18.69 5.31 9.44
C GLN A 47 -17.52 5.43 8.45
N LEU A 48 -17.84 5.63 7.17
CA LEU A 48 -16.84 5.90 6.15
C LEU A 48 -16.39 7.35 6.27
N VAL A 49 -15.07 7.54 6.40
CA VAL A 49 -14.42 8.84 6.38
C VAL A 49 -13.34 8.85 5.31
N GLY A 50 -13.22 9.98 4.61
CA GLY A 50 -12.16 10.16 3.62
C GLY A 50 -10.80 10.22 4.30
N SER A 51 -9.85 9.47 3.77
CA SER A 51 -8.46 9.45 4.23
C SER A 51 -7.51 9.60 3.06
N THR A 52 -6.42 10.32 3.29
CA THR A 52 -5.38 10.55 2.28
C THR A 52 -4.05 9.98 2.78
N LEU A 53 -3.31 9.34 1.89
CA LEU A 53 -1.95 8.86 2.17
C LEU A 53 -1.02 9.21 1.03
N ARG A 54 0.16 9.73 1.36
CA ARG A 54 1.24 9.94 0.41
C ARG A 54 2.03 8.65 0.28
N LEU A 55 1.83 7.88 -0.78
CA LEU A 55 2.53 6.61 -1.01
C LEU A 55 4.05 6.80 -1.08
N SER A 56 4.53 8.00 -1.45
CA SER A 56 5.97 8.29 -1.46
C SER A 56 6.60 8.26 -0.07
N THR A 57 5.84 8.34 1.03
CA THR A 57 6.40 8.14 2.38
C THR A 57 6.47 6.67 2.76
N CYS A 58 5.83 5.79 2.00
CA CYS A 58 5.66 4.36 2.30
C CYS A 58 6.53 3.46 1.43
N PHE A 59 6.98 3.93 0.28
CA PHE A 59 7.71 3.10 -0.67
C PHE A 59 8.96 3.81 -1.20
N ALA A 60 10.00 3.02 -1.45
CA ALA A 60 11.23 3.43 -2.12
C ALA A 60 11.35 2.71 -3.46
N ASN A 61 12.12 3.32 -4.37
CA ASN A 61 12.64 2.62 -5.53
C ASN A 61 13.95 1.93 -5.17
N SER A 62 14.01 0.61 -5.40
CA SER A 62 15.20 -0.21 -5.26
C SER A 62 15.51 -0.86 -6.61
N ASN A 63 16.39 -0.23 -7.38
CA ASN A 63 16.85 -0.70 -8.69
C ASN A 63 15.70 -1.04 -9.67
N GLY A 64 14.77 -0.08 -9.85
CA GLY A 64 13.62 -0.20 -10.75
C GLY A 64 12.42 -0.93 -10.16
N LYS A 65 12.46 -1.31 -8.87
CA LYS A 65 11.36 -2.01 -8.18
C LYS A 65 10.91 -1.23 -6.95
N LEU A 66 9.60 -1.14 -6.74
CA LEU A 66 9.06 -0.60 -5.50
C LEU A 66 9.24 -1.59 -4.35
N ILE A 67 9.69 -1.08 -3.21
CA ILE A 67 9.76 -1.81 -1.95
C ILE A 67 9.14 -0.99 -0.81
N PRO A 68 8.51 -1.64 0.18
CA PRO A 68 8.10 -0.97 1.42
C PRO A 68 9.30 -0.35 2.13
N GLN A 69 9.28 0.96 2.38
CA GLN A 69 10.32 1.66 3.12
C GLN A 69 9.77 2.96 3.70
N ALA A 70 9.96 3.16 5.01
CA ALA A 70 9.63 4.42 5.67
C ALA A 70 10.44 5.57 5.06
N ASN A 71 9.77 6.67 4.72
CA ASN A 71 10.36 7.81 4.03
C ASN A 71 11.04 7.44 2.68
N GLY A 72 10.54 6.40 2.00
CA GLY A 72 11.23 5.83 0.84
C GLY A 72 11.37 6.75 -0.38
N ASN A 73 10.45 7.70 -0.54
CA ASN A 73 10.46 8.76 -1.54
C ASN A 73 10.66 8.29 -2.98
N PHE A 74 9.96 7.22 -3.38
CA PHE A 74 10.11 6.61 -4.70
C PHE A 74 9.89 7.59 -5.88
N VAL A 75 9.07 8.62 -5.70
CA VAL A 75 8.73 9.65 -6.71
C VAL A 75 9.94 10.43 -7.21
N LYS A 76 11.09 10.40 -6.51
CA LYS A 76 12.35 10.98 -7.00
C LYS A 76 12.89 10.29 -8.27
N SER A 77 12.53 9.03 -8.47
CA SER A 77 13.09 8.17 -9.51
C SER A 77 12.04 7.31 -10.20
N CYS A 78 10.76 7.55 -9.90
CA CYS A 78 9.66 6.87 -10.55
C CYS A 78 8.52 7.83 -10.85
N SER A 79 7.77 7.51 -11.89
CA SER A 79 6.49 8.12 -12.22
C SER A 79 5.34 7.18 -11.88
N VAL A 80 4.29 7.72 -11.28
CA VAL A 80 3.04 6.99 -11.03
C VAL A 80 2.16 7.07 -12.27
N GLU A 81 1.72 5.92 -12.77
CA GLU A 81 0.91 5.84 -13.99
C GLU A 81 -0.58 5.65 -13.64
N SER A 82 -0.89 4.71 -12.75
CA SER A 82 -2.26 4.39 -12.38
C SER A 82 -2.36 3.62 -11.07
N LEU A 83 -3.56 3.57 -10.51
CA LEU A 83 -3.93 2.75 -9.38
C LEU A 83 -5.18 1.96 -9.77
N PHE A 84 -5.13 0.63 -9.66
CA PHE A 84 -6.24 -0.22 -10.06
C PHE A 84 -6.42 -1.41 -9.12
N PRO A 85 -7.66 -1.80 -8.83
CA PRO A 85 -7.93 -3.04 -8.13
C PRO A 85 -7.68 -4.23 -9.07
N SER A 86 -7.09 -5.31 -8.56
CA SER A 86 -6.98 -6.59 -9.29
C SER A 86 -7.96 -7.64 -8.74
N SER A 87 -8.31 -7.53 -7.46
CA SER A 87 -9.34 -8.33 -6.80
C SER A 87 -9.93 -7.52 -5.65
N GLN A 88 -10.94 -8.04 -4.94
CA GLN A 88 -11.54 -7.34 -3.79
C GLN A 88 -10.53 -6.99 -2.69
N ARG A 89 -9.35 -7.63 -2.66
CA ARG A 89 -8.34 -7.47 -1.60
C ARG A 89 -6.96 -7.08 -2.12
N SER A 90 -6.80 -6.73 -3.40
CA SER A 90 -5.50 -6.28 -3.91
C SER A 90 -5.67 -4.98 -4.67
N LEU A 91 -4.81 -4.03 -4.35
CA LEU A 91 -4.76 -2.73 -4.98
C LEU A 91 -3.36 -2.53 -5.55
N PHE A 92 -3.26 -2.41 -6.86
CA PHE A 92 -2.01 -2.32 -7.56
C PHE A 92 -1.71 -0.88 -7.96
N LEU A 93 -0.49 -0.45 -7.66
CA LEU A 93 0.08 0.80 -8.13
C LEU A 93 0.98 0.50 -9.34
N SER A 94 0.62 1.03 -10.51
CA SER A 94 1.48 1.00 -11.69
C SER A 94 2.45 2.16 -11.66
N VAL A 95 3.73 1.84 -11.84
CA VAL A 95 4.81 2.82 -11.86
C VAL A 95 5.83 2.51 -12.96
N LYS A 96 6.56 3.55 -13.35
CA LYS A 96 7.79 3.47 -14.12
C LYS A 96 8.93 3.97 -13.25
N CYS A 97 9.91 3.13 -12.94
CA CYS A 97 11.02 3.45 -12.05
C CYS A 97 12.37 3.32 -12.77
N ASN A 98 13.29 4.23 -12.53
CA ASN A 98 14.67 4.11 -13.02
C ASN A 98 15.41 3.03 -12.23
N ASP A 99 16.11 2.13 -12.92
CA ASP A 99 17.12 1.28 -12.30
C ASP A 99 18.44 2.05 -12.09
N ASN A 100 19.43 1.40 -11.45
CA ASN A 100 20.72 2.03 -11.15
C ASN A 100 21.55 2.31 -12.41
N SER A 101 21.18 1.73 -13.56
CA SER A 101 21.79 1.97 -14.86
C SER A 101 21.08 3.09 -15.64
N GLY A 102 20.03 3.69 -15.07
CA GLY A 102 19.23 4.73 -15.68
C GLY A 102 18.15 4.23 -16.65
N ASN A 103 17.93 2.92 -16.75
CA ASN A 103 16.86 2.40 -17.60
C ASN A 103 15.52 2.44 -16.88
N ILE A 104 14.45 2.70 -17.63
CA ILE A 104 13.10 2.70 -17.09
C ILE A 104 12.56 1.27 -17.00
N GLN A 105 12.25 0.85 -15.79
CA GLN A 105 11.57 -0.40 -15.48
C GLN A 105 10.08 -0.10 -15.23
N SER A 106 9.20 -0.75 -15.98
CA SER A 106 7.74 -0.63 -15.79
C SER A 106 7.24 -1.82 -14.97
N GLY A 107 6.36 -1.56 -14.01
CA GLY A 107 5.81 -2.62 -13.17
C GLY A 107 4.57 -2.20 -12.41
N SER A 108 3.84 -3.19 -11.92
CA SER A 108 2.72 -3.00 -10.99
C SER A 108 3.08 -3.62 -9.65
N PHE A 109 2.83 -2.88 -8.58
CA PHE A 109 3.14 -3.29 -7.22
C PHE A 109 1.85 -3.36 -6.40
N ASP A 110 1.59 -4.50 -5.76
CA ASP A 110 0.45 -4.62 -4.84
C ASP A 110 0.76 -3.83 -3.56
N ILE A 111 0.22 -2.63 -3.43
CA ILE A 111 0.43 -1.78 -2.25
C ILE A 111 -0.28 -2.31 -1.00
N ASN A 112 -1.14 -3.32 -1.18
CA ASN A 112 -1.78 -4.03 -0.10
C ASN A 112 -0.94 -5.21 0.42
N ALA A 113 0.08 -5.64 -0.32
CA ALA A 113 0.97 -6.72 0.09
C ALA A 113 1.81 -6.33 1.33
N GLY A 114 1.93 -7.26 2.27
CA GLY A 114 2.83 -7.14 3.41
C GLY A 114 2.39 -6.19 4.54
N SER A 115 1.13 -5.77 4.59
CA SER A 115 0.61 -4.84 5.64
C SER A 115 1.31 -3.49 5.70
N THR A 116 1.97 -3.06 4.61
CA THR A 116 2.72 -1.79 4.58
C THR A 116 1.82 -0.60 4.93
N ILE A 117 0.60 -0.64 4.39
CA ILE A 117 -0.45 0.34 4.67
C ILE A 117 -1.50 -0.31 5.56
N THR A 118 -1.84 0.39 6.64
CA THR A 118 -2.85 0.04 7.63
C THR A 118 -3.88 1.15 7.73
N SER A 119 -5.05 0.85 8.27
CA SER A 119 -6.09 1.85 8.59
C SER A 119 -6.48 1.74 10.05
N VAL A 120 -6.37 2.85 10.78
CA VAL A 120 -6.68 2.94 12.22
C VAL A 120 -7.64 4.09 12.43
N ASN A 121 -8.83 3.81 12.94
CA ASN A 121 -9.92 4.77 13.14
C ASN A 121 -10.17 5.65 11.90
N GLY A 122 -10.28 5.02 10.72
CA GLY A 122 -10.52 5.72 9.46
C GLY A 122 -9.31 6.44 8.86
N VAL A 123 -8.13 6.38 9.48
CA VAL A 123 -6.91 7.06 8.99
C VAL A 123 -5.93 6.03 8.43
N MET A 124 -5.58 6.18 7.15
CA MET A 124 -4.53 5.40 6.50
C MET A 124 -3.13 5.80 7.00
N LYS A 125 -2.31 4.80 7.30
CA LYS A 125 -0.93 4.97 7.79
C LYS A 125 -0.01 3.91 7.21
N CYS A 126 1.26 4.25 7.04
CA CYS A 126 2.33 3.29 6.77
C CYS A 126 3.49 3.55 7.72
N PHE A 127 4.08 2.51 8.31
CA PHE A 127 5.16 2.65 9.31
C PHE A 127 4.84 3.63 10.45
N GLY A 128 3.57 3.74 10.84
CA GLY A 128 3.10 4.72 11.84
C GLY A 128 2.96 6.16 11.34
N GLN A 129 3.39 6.47 10.11
CA GLN A 129 3.21 7.76 9.46
C GLN A 129 1.84 7.78 8.73
N GLY A 130 0.95 8.69 9.14
CA GLY A 130 -0.34 8.93 8.48
C GLY A 130 -0.36 10.25 7.72
N GLY A 131 -1.19 10.35 6.69
CA GLY A 131 -1.43 11.64 6.02
C GLY A 131 -2.08 12.65 6.96
N PRO A 132 -1.85 13.96 6.78
CA PRO A 132 -2.61 14.98 7.49
C PRO A 132 -4.09 14.84 7.10
N ASN A 133 -4.96 14.80 8.11
CA ASN A 133 -6.38 15.12 7.92
C ASN A 133 -6.52 16.53 7.36
#